data_AF-A0A2W4I7D7-F1
#
_entry.id   AF-A0A2W4I7D7-F1
#
_cell.length_a   1.000
_cell.length_b   1.000
_cell.length_c   1.000
_cell.angle_alpha   90.00
_cell.angle_beta   90.00
_cell.angle_gamma   90.00
#
_symmetry.space_group_name_H-M   'P 1'
#
loop_
_entity.id
_entity.type
_entity.pdbx_description
1 polymer ?
#
loop_
_entity_poly.entity_id
_entity_poly.type
_entity_poly.pdbx_seq_one_letter_code
_entity_poly.pdbx_strand_id
1 'polypeptide(L)'
;MHATIFLFNSEGFMTTVIYVYLLDEGTDCWRPVNALHQSEDIYLIVEENKTDGDEIWQFSKGDLVRCELRKLSGGEHLVAVEKF
;
A
#
# COMPACT_ATOMS: atom_id res chain seq x y z
N MET A 1 -12.44 -1.94 -33.88
CA MET A 1 -12.81 -1.11 -32.71
C MET A 1 -13.65 -2.03 -31.82
N HIS A 2 -13.19 -2.65 -30.74
CA HIS A 2 -12.19 -2.30 -29.73
C HIS A 2 -11.23 -3.48 -29.48
N ALA A 3 -9.95 -3.18 -29.37
CA ALA A 3 -8.99 -4.01 -28.66
C ALA A 3 -8.85 -3.43 -27.26
N THR A 4 -8.84 -4.28 -26.23
CA THR A 4 -7.83 -4.28 -25.15
C THR A 4 -8.08 -5.52 -24.33
N ILE A 5 -7.14 -6.45 -24.47
CA ILE A 5 -7.09 -7.73 -23.77
C ILE A 5 -6.47 -7.41 -22.40
N PHE A 6 -7.19 -7.63 -21.30
CA PHE A 6 -6.55 -7.73 -19.98
C PHE A 6 -5.90 -9.12 -19.89
N LEU A 7 -4.69 -9.27 -20.46
CA LEU A 7 -3.85 -10.42 -20.19
C LEU A 7 -3.26 -10.27 -18.79
N PHE A 8 -3.90 -10.83 -17.77
CA PHE A 8 -3.16 -11.25 -16.58
C PHE A 8 -2.75 -12.70 -16.80
N ASN A 9 -1.53 -12.88 -17.31
CA ASN A 9 -0.87 -14.17 -17.38
C ASN A 9 -0.76 -14.78 -15.98
N SER A 10 -0.85 -16.10 -15.92
CA SER A 10 -1.00 -16.97 -14.75
C SER A 10 0.25 -17.14 -13.87
N GLU A 11 0.97 -16.06 -13.57
CA GLU A 11 1.96 -16.01 -12.49
C GLU A 11 1.42 -14.99 -11.48
N GLY A 12 0.88 -15.47 -10.36
CA GLY A 12 0.27 -14.59 -9.37
C GLY A 12 1.27 -13.54 -8.89
N PHE A 13 1.01 -12.27 -9.16
CA PHE A 13 1.76 -11.19 -8.53
C PHE A 13 1.53 -11.29 -7.02
N MET A 14 2.53 -11.80 -6.28
CA MET A 14 2.43 -11.95 -4.84
C MET A 14 2.35 -10.55 -4.22
N THR A 15 1.17 -10.22 -3.69
CA THR A 15 0.99 -8.98 -2.93
C THR A 15 1.60 -9.14 -1.55
N THR A 16 2.25 -8.08 -1.09
CA THR A 16 2.74 -7.93 0.28
C THR A 16 1.85 -6.93 1.00
N VAL A 17 1.52 -7.20 2.25
CA VAL A 17 0.80 -6.22 3.09
C VAL A 17 1.80 -5.19 3.60
N ILE A 18 1.54 -3.92 3.28
CA ILE A 18 2.23 -2.77 3.86
C ILE A 18 1.22 -1.94 4.65
N TYR A 19 1.70 -1.12 5.57
CA TYR A 19 0.87 -0.25 6.39
C TYR A 19 1.07 1.20 5.98
N VAL A 20 -0.04 1.89 5.72
CA VAL A 20 -0.08 3.31 5.37
C VAL A 20 -0.61 4.10 6.56
N TYR A 21 0.01 5.23 6.84
CA TYR A 21 -0.38 6.11 7.92
C TYR A 21 -1.71 6.83 7.60
N LEU A 22 -2.55 6.99 8.61
CA LEU A 22 -3.72 7.86 8.55
C LEU A 22 -3.38 9.21 9.17
N LEU A 23 -3.54 10.26 8.37
CA LEU A 23 -3.40 11.65 8.76
C LEU A 23 -4.63 12.08 9.57
N ASP A 24 -4.43 13.04 10.48
CA ASP A 24 -5.49 13.71 11.25
C ASP A 24 -6.36 12.84 12.18
N GLU A 25 -5.90 11.64 12.54
CA GLU A 25 -6.59 10.75 13.50
C GLU A 25 -6.39 11.14 14.98
N GLY A 26 -5.55 12.14 15.27
CA GLY A 26 -5.21 12.57 16.65
C GLY A 26 -4.30 11.60 17.43
N THR A 27 -3.98 10.45 16.84
CA THR A 27 -3.02 9.44 17.32
C THR A 27 -2.38 8.74 16.13
N ASP A 28 -1.28 8.02 16.37
CA ASP A 28 -0.64 7.20 15.35
C ASP A 28 -1.56 6.04 14.92
N CYS A 29 -2.14 6.17 13.74
CA CYS A 29 -3.04 5.19 13.13
C CYS A 29 -2.46 4.67 11.81
N TRP A 30 -2.51 3.35 11.63
CA TRP A 30 -1.94 2.66 10.47
C TRP A 30 -2.96 1.68 9.92
N ARG A 31 -3.14 1.65 8.60
CA ARG A 31 -4.05 0.71 7.93
C ARG A 31 -3.30 -0.16 6.91
N PRO A 32 -3.60 -1.46 6.85
CA PRO A 32 -2.98 -2.36 5.90
C PRO A 32 -3.54 -2.18 4.49
N VAL A 33 -2.67 -2.28 3.48
CA VAL A 33 -3.03 -2.36 2.05
C VAL A 33 -2.16 -3.38 1.35
N ASN A 34 -2.69 -3.99 0.29
CA ASN A 34 -1.91 -4.83 -0.62
C ASN A 34 -1.06 -3.97 -1.56
N ALA A 35 0.22 -4.32 -1.66
CA ALA A 35 1.18 -3.71 -2.56
C ALA A 35 2.01 -4.76 -3.30
N LEU A 36 2.51 -4.40 -4.48
CA LEU A 36 3.46 -5.23 -5.25
C LEU A 36 4.88 -4.77 -4.96
N HIS A 37 5.73 -5.69 -4.51
CA HIS A 37 7.16 -5.43 -4.41
C HIS A 37 7.75 -5.20 -5.80
N GLN A 38 8.43 -4.06 -5.98
CA GLN A 38 9.05 -3.70 -7.26
C GLN A 38 10.55 -3.98 -7.24
N SER A 39 11.23 -3.53 -6.18
CA SER A 39 12.67 -3.68 -5.99
C SER A 39 13.04 -3.23 -4.58
N GLU A 40 14.04 -3.85 -3.95
CA GLU A 40 14.60 -3.40 -2.65
C GLU A 40 13.53 -3.10 -1.60
N ASP A 41 13.34 -1.83 -1.24
CA ASP A 41 12.34 -1.34 -0.29
C ASP A 41 11.16 -0.62 -0.97
N ILE A 42 11.00 -0.78 -2.28
CA ILE A 42 10.00 -0.09 -3.11
C ILE A 42 8.79 -0.97 -3.40
N TYR A 43 7.61 -0.42 -3.14
CA TYR A 43 6.33 -1.11 -3.28
C TYR A 43 5.32 -0.24 -4.05
N LEU A 44 4.55 -0.85 -4.95
CA LEU A 44 3.43 -0.21 -5.65
C LEU A 44 2.12 -0.56 -4.94
N ILE A 45 1.39 0.43 -4.40
CA ILE A 45 0.09 0.19 -3.79
C ILE A 45 -0.92 -0.20 -4.88
N VAL A 46 -1.57 -1.35 -4.73
CA VAL A 46 -2.55 -1.86 -5.71
C VAL A 46 -3.97 -1.97 -5.16
N GLU A 47 -4.12 -1.98 -3.84
CA GLU A 47 -5.43 -1.92 -3.18
C GLU A 47 -5.92 -0.49 -3.07
N GLU A 48 -7.22 -0.30 -3.33
CA GLU A 48 -7.90 0.98 -3.11
C GLU A 48 -8.06 1.22 -1.61
N ASN A 49 -7.77 2.43 -1.14
CA ASN A 49 -8.03 2.82 0.23
C ASN A 49 -9.53 2.64 0.53
N LYS A 50 -9.85 2.13 1.71
CA LYS A 50 -11.25 2.04 2.12
C LYS A 50 -11.77 3.46 2.35
N THR A 51 -12.76 3.88 1.58
CA THR A 51 -13.38 5.20 1.69
C THR A 51 -14.41 5.26 2.82
N ASP A 52 -14.25 4.45 3.87
CA ASP A 52 -15.22 4.36 4.95
C ASP A 52 -15.02 5.54 5.91
N GLY A 53 -15.64 6.68 5.59
CA GLY A 53 -15.67 7.87 6.45
C GLY A 53 -14.64 8.93 6.09
N ASP A 54 -14.15 9.63 7.12
CA ASP A 54 -13.29 10.82 7.01
C ASP A 54 -11.78 10.48 7.10
N GLU A 55 -11.40 9.21 6.92
CA GLU A 55 -9.99 8.78 6.97
C GLU A 55 -9.16 9.48 5.88
N ILE A 56 -8.11 10.19 6.28
CA ILE A 56 -7.18 10.83 5.35
C ILE A 56 -5.93 9.97 5.27
N TRP A 57 -5.70 9.31 4.14
CA TRP A 57 -4.57 8.39 3.99
C TRP A 57 -3.34 9.13 3.47
N GLN A 58 -2.15 8.79 3.99
CA GLN A 58 -0.90 9.39 3.55
C GLN A 58 -0.55 9.04 2.08
N PHE A 59 -0.89 7.83 1.65
CA PHE A 59 -0.62 7.31 0.31
C PHE A 59 -1.82 6.51 -0.24
N SER A 60 -1.92 6.43 -1.56
CA SER A 60 -3.06 5.83 -2.25
C SER A 60 -2.66 4.82 -3.31
N LYS A 61 -3.65 4.07 -3.82
CA LYS A 61 -3.46 3.17 -4.97
C LYS A 61 -2.76 3.86 -6.13
N GLY A 62 -1.79 3.15 -6.71
CA GLY A 62 -0.95 3.65 -7.81
C GLY A 62 0.32 4.36 -7.33
N ASP A 63 0.44 4.67 -6.05
CA ASP A 63 1.66 5.26 -5.50
C ASP A 63 2.77 4.23 -5.39
N LEU A 64 3.97 4.63 -5.83
CA LEU A 64 5.22 3.95 -5.53
C LEU A 64 5.79 4.52 -4.24
N VAL A 65 5.99 3.66 -3.25
CA VAL A 65 6.42 4.05 -1.91
C VAL A 65 7.64 3.26 -1.45
N ARG A 66 8.54 3.93 -0.73
CA ARG A 66 9.57 3.28 0.08
C ARG A 66 8.94 2.75 1.36
N CYS A 67 9.30 1.54 1.76
CA CYS A 67 8.82 0.90 2.98
C CYS A 67 9.96 0.54 3.93
N GLU A 68 9.71 0.65 5.23
CA GLU A 68 10.65 0.27 6.29
C GLU A 68 9.99 -0.69 7.28
N LEU A 69 10.76 -1.58 7.91
CA LEU A 69 10.26 -2.37 9.04
C LEU A 69 10.12 -1.49 10.28
N ARG A 70 8.92 -1.50 10.89
CA ARG A 70 8.62 -0.76 12.11
C ARG A 70 7.83 -1.62 13.09
N LYS A 71 8.15 -1.49 14.38
CA LYS A 71 7.39 -2.11 15.47
C LYS A 71 6.11 -1.30 15.74
N LEU A 72 4.95 -1.88 15.44
CA LEU A 72 3.63 -1.40 15.81
C LEU A 72 3.06 -2.25 16.97
N SER A 73 1.83 -1.97 17.41
CA SER A 73 1.18 -2.68 18.51
C SER A 73 1.02 -4.20 18.28
N GLY A 74 1.03 -4.64 17.02
CA GLY A 74 0.89 -6.05 16.62
C GLY A 74 2.18 -6.79 16.28
N GLY A 75 3.35 -6.11 16.30
CA GLY A 75 4.63 -6.69 15.88
C GLY A 75 5.38 -5.82 14.90
N GLU A 76 6.33 -6.42 14.18
CA GLU A 76 7.05 -5.75 13.11
C GLU A 76 6.26 -5.80 11.80
N HIS A 77 6.11 -4.64 11.16
CA HIS A 77 5.36 -4.49 9.93
C HIS A 77 6.13 -3.60 8.95
N LEU A 78 5.95 -3.82 7.66
CA LEU A 78 6.38 -2.87 6.63
C LEU A 78 5.45 -1.66 6.64
N VAL A 79 6.01 -0.46 6.82
CA VAL A 79 5.27 0.80 6.78
C VAL A 79 5.77 1.66 5.61
N ALA A 80 4.85 2.30 4.88
CA ALA A 80 5.21 3.26 3.85
C ALA A 80 5.73 4.56 4.50
N VAL A 81 6.87 5.08 4.04
CA VAL A 81 7.54 6.25 4.64
C VAL A 81 7.77 7.41 3.67
N GLU A 82 7.86 7.13 2.37
CA GLU A 82 8.16 8.13 1.35
C GLU A 82 7.53 7.73 0.02
N LYS A 83 7.07 8.71 -0.77
CA LYS A 83 6.55 8.54 -2.12
C LYS A 83 7.55 9.07 -3.15
N PHE A 84 7.65 8.36 -4.28
CA PHE A 84 8.47 8.76 -5.44
C PHE A 84 7.74 9.73 -6.36
#